data_AF-A0A183IT52-F1
#
_entry.id   AF-A0A183IT52-F1
#
_cell.length_a   1.000
_cell.length_b   1.000
_cell.length_c   1.000
_cell.angle_alpha   90.00
_cell.angle_beta   90.00
_cell.angle_gamma   90.00
#
_symmetry.space_group_name_H-M   'P 1'
#
loop_
_entity.id
_entity.type
_entity.pdbx_description
1 polymer ?
#
loop_
_entity_poly.entity_id
_entity_poly.type
_entity_poly.pdbx_seq_one_letter_code
_entity_poly.pdbx_strand_id
1 'polypeptide(L)'
;MISASEYLAVSQPFTFPGLQSHVPRSKLSEHYGQQCNSLSYLDEQQRKICTSHPLSMVSIGHGVRDAIGECKWQFRFERWNCTTTPTANDSAIDLFGSTLAAGTIPYGLEPCCALLHNLADDRFLKSCSYTVISANKEASFIEAITSAGMVIAVVSACTAGNLSDCSCDMSKQGLAARDPNEKWHWGGCSDNVRYGLLFGRDFLDRSLKKKFLQNREVKYLATVHNQEVGRKVRSAVKN
;
A
#
# COMPACT_ATOMS: atom_id res chain seq x y z
N MET A 1 9.45 -29.68 25.90
CA MET A 1 10.34 -29.35 24.77
C MET A 1 9.47 -29.03 23.59
N ILE A 2 9.26 -27.74 23.31
CA ILE A 2 8.41 -27.28 22.20
C ILE A 2 9.28 -27.24 20.96
N SER A 3 8.83 -27.92 19.90
CA SER A 3 9.56 -28.10 18.66
C SER A 3 9.74 -26.76 17.92
N ALA A 4 10.94 -26.50 17.42
CA ALA A 4 11.28 -25.31 16.62
C ALA A 4 10.49 -25.20 15.29
N SER A 5 9.61 -26.17 14.99
CA SER A 5 8.73 -26.17 13.82
C SER A 5 7.47 -25.29 13.97
N GLU A 6 7.21 -24.69 15.14
CA GLU A 6 6.10 -23.73 15.34
C GLU A 6 6.51 -22.26 15.09
N TYR A 7 7.80 -22.00 14.90
CA TYR A 7 8.28 -20.70 14.45
C TYR A 7 8.47 -20.80 12.94
N LEU A 8 7.64 -20.09 12.17
CA LEU A 8 7.98 -19.82 10.78
C LEU A 8 9.40 -19.23 10.79
N ALA A 9 10.30 -19.88 10.06
CA ALA A 9 11.50 -19.24 9.55
C ALA A 9 11.07 -18.15 8.56
N VAL A 10 10.52 -17.05 9.08
CA VAL A 10 10.72 -15.76 8.46
C VAL A 10 12.17 -15.44 8.77
N SER A 11 13.08 -15.83 7.89
CA SER A 11 14.40 -15.20 7.84
C SER A 11 14.15 -13.71 7.66
N GLN A 12 14.14 -13.00 8.79
CA GLN A 12 13.90 -11.57 8.87
C GLN A 12 15.00 -10.84 8.11
N PRO A 13 14.65 -9.75 7.44
CA PRO A 13 14.99 -8.46 7.98
C PRO A 13 13.74 -7.92 8.67
N PHE A 14 13.89 -6.92 9.54
CA PHE A 14 12.79 -6.13 10.10
C PHE A 14 12.14 -6.67 11.38
N THR A 15 12.95 -6.66 12.44
CA THR A 15 12.49 -6.39 13.80
C THR A 15 11.81 -5.02 13.85
N PHE A 16 10.57 -4.94 14.33
CA PHE A 16 10.02 -3.70 14.88
C PHE A 16 10.74 -3.43 16.21
N PRO A 17 11.33 -2.24 16.45
CA PRO A 17 11.72 -1.88 17.81
C PRO A 17 10.41 -1.61 18.59
N GLY A 18 9.85 -2.63 19.24
CA GLY A 18 8.76 -2.44 20.20
C GLY A 18 7.67 -3.52 20.34
N LEU A 19 7.61 -4.57 19.52
CA LEU A 19 6.60 -5.65 19.71
C LEU A 19 7.24 -7.04 19.79
N GLN A 20 8.03 -7.26 20.84
CA GLN A 20 8.19 -8.60 21.42
C GLN A 20 6.99 -8.89 22.33
N SER A 21 5.81 -9.04 21.74
CA SER A 21 4.75 -9.83 22.36
C SER A 21 4.65 -11.11 21.56
N HIS A 22 4.99 -12.23 22.20
CA HIS A 22 4.78 -13.57 21.66
C HIS A 22 3.27 -13.82 21.50
N VAL A 23 2.66 -13.27 20.45
CA VAL A 23 1.27 -13.56 20.09
C VAL A 23 1.27 -14.88 19.31
N PRO A 24 0.58 -15.93 19.79
CA PRO A 24 0.44 -17.17 19.05
C PRO A 24 -0.17 -16.91 17.68
N ARG A 25 0.28 -17.61 16.63
CA ARG A 25 -0.24 -17.46 15.26
C ARG A 25 -1.77 -17.59 15.19
N SER A 26 -2.36 -18.41 16.06
CA SER A 26 -3.80 -18.61 16.19
C SER A 26 -4.57 -17.36 16.65
N LYS A 27 -3.94 -16.44 17.37
CA LYS A 27 -4.55 -15.19 17.88
C LYS A 27 -4.17 -13.95 17.08
N LEU A 28 -3.36 -14.11 16.04
CA LEU A 28 -2.81 -13.00 15.27
C LEU A 28 -3.89 -12.23 14.51
N SER A 29 -4.84 -12.96 13.90
CA SER A 29 -5.98 -12.37 13.19
C SER A 29 -6.86 -11.53 14.12
N GLU A 30 -7.18 -12.04 15.31
CA GLU A 30 -7.97 -11.33 16.31
C GLU A 30 -7.26 -10.06 16.81
N HIS A 31 -5.97 -10.15 17.11
CA HIS A 31 -5.17 -9.03 17.59
C HIS A 31 -5.15 -7.87 16.58
N TYR A 32 -4.85 -8.16 15.32
CA TYR A 32 -4.84 -7.14 14.26
C TYR A 32 -6.25 -6.65 13.91
N GLY A 33 -7.27 -7.52 13.98
CA GLY A 33 -8.66 -7.14 13.77
C GLY A 33 -9.16 -6.10 14.78
N GLN A 34 -8.75 -6.22 16.05
CA GLN A 34 -9.07 -5.21 17.08
C GLN A 34 -8.35 -3.88 16.82
N GLN A 35 -7.11 -3.92 16.32
CA GLN A 35 -6.35 -2.72 15.97
C GLN A 35 -6.98 -1.96 14.79
N CYS A 36 -7.63 -2.62 13.83
CA CYS A 36 -8.29 -1.95 12.71
C CYS A 36 -9.30 -0.86 13.14
N ASN A 37 -9.94 -1.01 14.31
CA ASN A 37 -10.88 -0.03 14.82
C ASN A 37 -10.21 1.20 15.46
N SER A 38 -8.97 1.09 15.93
CA SER A 38 -8.24 2.23 16.51
C SER A 38 -7.59 3.13 15.46
N LEU A 39 -7.49 2.68 14.20
CA LEU A 39 -6.88 3.43 13.10
C LEU A 39 -7.83 4.54 12.63
N SER A 40 -7.64 5.77 13.11
CA SER A 40 -8.51 6.92 12.82
C SER A 40 -8.47 7.38 11.36
N TYR A 41 -7.39 7.07 10.64
CA TYR A 41 -7.19 7.48 9.26
C TYR A 41 -7.90 6.58 8.23
N LEU A 42 -8.32 5.36 8.62
CA LEU A 42 -9.10 4.49 7.74
C LEU A 42 -10.55 4.99 7.67
N ASP A 43 -11.05 5.17 6.45
CA ASP A 43 -12.49 5.40 6.29
C ASP A 43 -13.32 4.15 6.61
N GLU A 44 -14.64 4.31 6.61
CA GLU A 44 -15.58 3.24 6.96
C GLU A 44 -15.45 1.99 6.06
N GLN A 45 -15.17 2.16 4.77
CA GLN A 45 -15.03 1.04 3.83
C GLN A 45 -13.69 0.33 4.04
N GLN A 46 -12.62 1.10 4.17
CA GLN A 46 -11.29 0.57 4.45
C GLN A 46 -11.25 -0.15 5.79
N ARG A 47 -11.93 0.37 6.81
CA ARG A 47 -12.03 -0.27 8.13
C ARG A 47 -12.73 -1.62 8.06
N LYS A 48 -13.81 -1.73 7.28
CA LYS A 48 -14.50 -3.02 7.04
C LYS A 48 -13.59 -4.04 6.36
N ILE A 49 -12.77 -3.61 5.41
CA ILE A 49 -11.80 -4.49 4.73
C ILE A 49 -10.68 -4.90 5.70
N CYS A 50 -10.16 -3.95 6.49
CA CYS A 50 -9.15 -4.21 7.51
C CYS A 50 -9.64 -5.24 8.54
N THR A 51 -10.85 -5.09 9.08
CA THR A 51 -11.40 -6.02 10.07
C THR A 51 -11.74 -7.39 9.49
N SER A 52 -12.07 -7.47 8.19
CA SER A 52 -12.32 -8.74 7.51
C SER A 52 -11.05 -9.46 7.05
N HIS A 53 -9.97 -8.72 6.77
CA HIS A 53 -8.70 -9.27 6.28
C HIS A 53 -7.50 -8.74 7.09
N PRO A 54 -7.46 -8.93 8.42
CA PRO A 54 -6.47 -8.28 9.29
C PRO A 54 -5.03 -8.76 9.03
N LEU A 55 -4.85 -10.02 8.64
CA LEU A 55 -3.52 -10.54 8.26
C LEU A 55 -3.01 -9.94 6.95
N SER A 56 -3.91 -9.62 6.01
CA SER A 56 -3.52 -8.96 4.76
C SER A 56 -2.94 -7.57 5.04
N MET A 57 -3.47 -6.85 6.03
CA MET A 57 -3.00 -5.51 6.40
C MET A 57 -1.55 -5.48 6.88
N VAL A 58 -1.08 -6.56 7.53
CA VAL A 58 0.32 -6.71 7.93
C VAL A 58 1.23 -6.83 6.70
N SER A 59 0.87 -7.73 5.78
CA SER A 59 1.62 -7.91 4.52
C SER A 59 1.63 -6.62 3.70
N ILE A 60 0.49 -5.93 3.63
CA ILE A 60 0.36 -4.65 2.95
C ILE A 60 1.30 -3.61 3.55
N GLY A 61 1.33 -3.45 4.88
CA GLY A 61 2.23 -2.51 5.53
C GLY A 61 3.70 -2.74 5.14
N HIS A 62 4.13 -4.00 5.06
CA HIS A 62 5.47 -4.34 4.59
C HIS A 62 5.67 -3.98 3.12
N GLY A 63 4.76 -4.37 2.24
CA GLY A 63 4.87 -4.10 0.80
C GLY A 63 4.92 -2.61 0.46
N VAL A 64 4.14 -1.80 1.18
CA VAL A 64 4.13 -0.36 0.96
C VAL A 64 5.42 0.27 1.50
N ARG A 65 5.94 -0.19 2.65
CA ARG A 65 7.25 0.26 3.16
C ARG A 65 8.38 -0.06 2.17
N ASP A 66 8.38 -1.28 1.62
CA ASP A 66 9.38 -1.70 0.63
C ASP A 66 9.27 -0.85 -0.66
N ALA A 67 8.04 -0.53 -1.09
CA ALA A 67 7.80 0.39 -2.21
C ALA A 67 8.33 1.82 -1.93
N ILE A 68 8.23 2.34 -0.71
CA ILE A 68 8.85 3.61 -0.34
C ILE A 68 10.38 3.50 -0.32
N GLY A 69 10.92 2.35 0.12
CA GLY A 69 12.35 2.05 -0.02
C GLY A 69 12.82 2.14 -1.47
N GLU A 70 12.05 1.55 -2.39
CA GLU A 70 12.31 1.62 -3.83
C GLU A 70 12.17 3.05 -4.37
N CYS A 71 11.16 3.81 -3.92
CA CYS A 71 10.99 5.21 -4.30
C CYS A 71 12.21 6.06 -3.89
N LYS A 72 12.68 5.92 -2.65
CA LYS A 72 13.91 6.57 -2.18
C LYS A 72 15.12 6.15 -3.00
N TRP A 73 15.20 4.89 -3.39
CA TRP A 73 16.27 4.40 -4.25
C TRP A 73 16.22 5.01 -5.66
N GLN A 74 15.07 5.04 -6.31
CA GLN A 74 14.88 5.61 -7.65
C GLN A 74 15.24 7.10 -7.68
N PHE A 75 14.84 7.85 -6.65
CA PHE A 75 15.03 9.30 -6.56
C PHE A 75 16.26 9.71 -5.72
N ARG A 76 17.20 8.78 -5.44
CA ARG A 76 18.33 9.03 -4.52
C ARG A 76 19.29 10.16 -4.91
N PHE A 77 19.31 10.53 -6.19
CA PHE A 77 20.14 11.60 -6.73
C PHE A 77 19.33 12.80 -7.22
N GLU A 78 18.02 12.80 -6.99
CA GLU A 78 17.13 13.88 -7.37
C GLU A 78 17.00 14.92 -6.24
N ARG A 79 16.54 16.13 -6.59
CA ARG A 79 16.30 17.19 -5.60
C ARG A 79 15.25 16.80 -4.57
N TRP A 80 14.24 16.04 -5.00
CA TRP A 80 13.28 15.38 -4.13
C TRP A 80 13.65 13.90 -4.06
N ASN A 81 13.97 13.42 -2.86
CA ASN A 81 14.53 12.09 -2.62
C ASN A 81 13.52 11.10 -2.01
N CYS A 82 12.23 11.30 -2.28
CA CYS A 82 11.15 10.51 -1.70
C CYS A 82 11.09 10.53 -0.15
N THR A 83 11.43 11.67 0.44
CA THR A 83 11.19 11.92 1.87
C THR A 83 9.69 12.06 2.14
N THR A 84 9.12 11.07 2.81
CA THR A 84 7.74 11.10 3.32
C THR A 84 7.74 11.81 4.69
N THR A 85 6.74 12.65 4.96
CA THR A 85 6.63 13.34 6.26
C THR A 85 6.52 12.31 7.41
N PRO A 86 7.44 12.30 8.38
CA PRO A 86 7.35 11.42 9.54
C PRO A 86 6.15 11.80 10.41
N THR A 87 5.40 10.82 10.90
CA THR A 87 4.44 10.99 12.00
C THR A 87 5.03 10.44 13.29
N ALA A 88 4.50 10.88 14.44
CA ALA A 88 5.12 10.72 15.76
C ALA A 88 5.35 9.26 16.23
N ASN A 89 4.89 8.25 15.49
CA ASN A 89 5.18 6.85 15.77
C ASN A 89 5.50 6.12 14.47
N ASP A 90 6.75 5.69 14.29
CA ASP A 90 7.26 4.86 13.19
C ASP A 90 6.68 3.41 13.21
N SER A 91 5.37 3.27 13.40
CA SER A 91 4.65 2.02 13.23
C SER A 91 4.23 1.88 11.77
N ALA A 92 4.49 0.72 11.16
CA ALA A 92 4.34 0.38 9.73
C ALA A 92 2.90 0.44 9.16
N ILE A 93 2.01 1.16 9.84
CA ILE A 93 0.58 1.26 9.59
C ILE A 93 0.17 2.72 9.32
N ASP A 94 1.04 3.72 9.47
CA ASP A 94 0.69 5.15 9.23
C ASP A 94 0.89 5.66 7.78
N LEU A 95 1.18 4.73 6.86
CA LEU A 95 1.52 5.05 5.47
C LEU A 95 0.28 5.34 4.60
N PHE A 96 -0.86 4.74 4.95
CA PHE A 96 -2.15 5.11 4.37
C PHE A 96 -2.68 6.42 4.96
N GLY A 97 -2.30 6.76 6.19
CA GLY A 97 -2.65 8.03 6.83
C GLY A 97 -1.98 9.21 6.13
N SER A 98 -0.66 9.24 6.04
CA SER A 98 0.08 10.39 5.51
C SER A 98 0.00 10.55 3.99
N THR A 99 -0.12 9.48 3.21
CA THR A 99 -0.26 9.56 1.74
C THR A 99 -1.69 9.89 1.32
N LEU A 100 -2.72 9.32 1.99
CA LEU A 100 -4.13 9.62 1.69
C LEU A 100 -4.65 10.88 2.44
N ALA A 101 -4.05 11.24 3.58
CA ALA A 101 -4.30 12.49 4.30
C ALA A 101 -3.31 13.61 3.94
N ALA A 102 -2.43 13.44 2.94
CA ALA A 102 -1.71 14.54 2.29
C ALA A 102 -2.65 15.56 1.60
N GLY A 103 -3.98 15.42 1.75
CA GLY A 103 -4.94 16.50 1.61
C GLY A 103 -4.99 17.48 2.81
N THR A 104 -4.20 17.27 3.87
CA THR A 104 -4.09 18.11 5.06
C THR A 104 -2.72 17.92 5.70
N ILE A 105 -1.81 18.90 5.58
CA ILE A 105 -0.61 18.95 6.43
C ILE A 105 -1.01 19.58 7.78
N PRO A 106 -0.75 18.93 8.92
CA PRO A 106 -0.63 19.64 10.19
C PRO A 106 0.75 20.31 10.23
N TYR A 107 0.74 21.64 10.15
CA TYR A 107 1.79 22.60 10.53
C TYR A 107 3.25 22.16 10.44
N GLY A 108 3.99 22.76 9.50
CA GLY A 108 5.43 22.97 9.64
C GLY A 108 6.27 22.53 8.45
N LEU A 109 6.28 23.33 7.38
CA LEU A 109 7.43 23.47 6.47
C LEU A 109 7.18 24.67 5.52
N GLU A 110 7.70 25.83 5.90
CA GLU A 110 8.00 26.96 5.02
C GLU A 110 9.41 26.79 4.43
N PRO A 111 9.63 27.07 3.12
CA PRO A 111 10.03 28.44 2.75
C PRO A 111 9.49 28.97 1.40
N CYS A 112 8.54 28.30 0.73
CA CYS A 112 8.01 28.82 -0.55
C CYS A 112 6.92 29.91 -0.39
N CYS A 113 6.23 30.01 0.74
CA CYS A 113 5.16 31.01 0.94
C CYS A 113 5.65 32.38 1.45
N ALA A 114 6.74 32.42 2.21
CA ALA A 114 7.26 33.64 2.84
C ALA A 114 7.56 34.79 1.86
N LEU A 115 7.89 34.50 0.60
CA LEU A 115 8.27 35.51 -0.39
C LEU A 115 7.07 36.23 -1.05
N LEU A 116 5.83 35.80 -0.81
CA LEU A 116 4.62 36.37 -1.43
C LEU A 116 3.70 37.12 -0.45
N HIS A 117 4.08 37.24 0.83
CA HIS A 117 3.24 37.84 1.87
C HIS A 117 2.79 39.29 1.60
N ASN A 118 3.53 40.06 0.79
CA ASN A 118 3.20 41.45 0.51
C ASN A 118 2.28 41.67 -0.70
N LEU A 119 1.89 40.61 -1.42
CA LEU A 119 1.13 40.73 -2.69
C LEU A 119 -0.10 39.81 -2.78
N ALA A 120 -0.38 38.98 -1.78
CA ALA A 120 -1.40 37.93 -1.86
C ALA A 120 -2.52 38.11 -0.82
N ASP A 121 -3.76 38.28 -1.29
CA ASP A 121 -5.02 38.23 -0.52
C ASP A 121 -5.10 36.90 0.28
N ASP A 122 -5.76 36.91 1.45
CA ASP A 122 -5.91 35.76 2.38
C ASP A 122 -6.49 34.49 1.70
N ARG A 123 -7.22 34.68 0.60
CA ARG A 123 -7.71 33.58 -0.26
C ARG A 123 -6.61 32.88 -1.05
N PHE A 124 -5.55 33.60 -1.44
CA PHE A 124 -4.43 33.08 -2.22
C PHE A 124 -3.44 32.30 -1.34
N LEU A 125 -3.24 32.72 -0.08
CA LEU A 125 -2.42 32.00 0.90
C LEU A 125 -3.02 30.63 1.30
N LYS A 126 -4.35 30.53 1.39
CA LYS A 126 -5.06 29.23 1.51
C LYS A 126 -4.86 28.32 0.30
N SER A 127 -4.70 28.90 -0.91
CA SER A 127 -4.48 28.15 -2.15
C SER A 127 -3.04 27.63 -2.29
N CYS A 128 -2.05 28.28 -1.69
CA CYS A 128 -0.65 27.84 -1.74
C CYS A 128 -0.26 26.85 -0.62
N SER A 129 -0.96 26.86 0.53
CA SER A 129 -0.58 26.04 1.69
C SER A 129 -1.19 24.62 1.70
N TYR A 130 -2.24 24.35 0.90
CA TYR A 130 -2.94 23.06 0.88
C TYR A 130 -2.73 22.23 -0.40
N THR A 131 -2.24 22.83 -1.47
CA THR A 131 -2.46 22.29 -2.83
C THR A 131 -1.20 21.75 -3.51
N VAL A 132 -0.01 21.95 -2.92
CA VAL A 132 1.26 21.76 -3.64
C VAL A 132 1.85 20.36 -3.52
N ILE A 133 1.45 19.54 -2.52
CA ILE A 133 1.93 18.14 -2.40
C ILE A 133 0.93 17.12 -3.00
N SER A 134 -0.38 17.41 -3.01
CA SER A 134 -1.42 16.45 -3.42
C SER A 134 -1.57 16.24 -4.94
N ALA A 135 -0.94 17.05 -5.79
CA ALA A 135 -1.18 17.03 -7.24
C ALA A 135 0.07 17.35 -8.08
N ASN A 136 1.23 16.81 -7.70
CA ASN A 136 2.48 16.92 -8.46
C ASN A 136 2.93 15.54 -9.00
N LYS A 137 3.98 15.55 -9.83
CA LYS A 137 4.49 14.32 -10.47
C LYS A 137 5.08 13.35 -9.45
N GLU A 138 5.68 13.87 -8.38
CA GLU A 138 6.28 13.09 -7.30
C GLU A 138 5.21 12.32 -6.51
N ALA A 139 4.09 12.96 -6.19
CA ALA A 139 2.93 12.32 -5.56
C ALA A 139 2.29 11.28 -6.47
N SER A 140 2.20 11.54 -7.79
CA SER A 140 1.71 10.55 -8.75
C SER A 140 2.55 9.27 -8.76
N PHE A 141 3.87 9.41 -8.60
CA PHE A 141 4.79 8.29 -8.49
C PHE A 141 4.60 7.53 -7.18
N ILE A 142 4.46 8.23 -6.06
CA ILE A 142 4.17 7.58 -4.75
C ILE A 142 2.87 6.78 -4.81
N GLU A 143 1.78 7.35 -5.32
CA GLU A 143 0.48 6.65 -5.43
C GLU A 143 0.60 5.38 -6.29
N ALA A 144 1.34 5.46 -7.39
CA ALA A 144 1.58 4.32 -8.26
C ALA A 144 2.43 3.23 -7.57
N ILE A 145 3.59 3.59 -7.03
CA ILE A 145 4.54 2.59 -6.47
C ILE A 145 4.01 1.96 -5.18
N THR A 146 3.33 2.73 -4.32
CA THR A 146 2.71 2.22 -3.09
C THR A 146 1.54 1.29 -3.39
N SER A 147 0.69 1.64 -4.36
CA SER A 147 -0.39 0.74 -4.78
C SER A 147 0.15 -0.53 -5.44
N ALA A 148 1.27 -0.46 -6.16
CA ALA A 148 1.94 -1.64 -6.71
C ALA A 148 2.53 -2.53 -5.60
N GLY A 149 3.23 -1.93 -4.63
CA GLY A 149 3.82 -2.61 -3.47
C GLY A 149 2.79 -3.35 -2.63
N MET A 150 1.63 -2.74 -2.39
CA MET A 150 0.49 -3.38 -1.73
C MET A 150 0.05 -4.65 -2.48
N VAL A 151 -0.18 -4.56 -3.79
CA VAL A 151 -0.60 -5.71 -4.61
C VAL A 151 0.46 -6.81 -4.60
N ILE A 152 1.75 -6.44 -4.71
CA ILE A 152 2.87 -7.39 -4.64
C ILE A 152 2.84 -8.13 -3.32
N ALA A 153 2.80 -7.42 -2.19
CA ALA A 153 2.87 -8.06 -0.90
C ALA A 153 1.65 -8.95 -0.59
N VAL A 154 0.45 -8.55 -1.00
CA VAL A 154 -0.74 -9.42 -0.87
C VAL A 154 -0.54 -10.69 -1.68
N VAL A 155 -0.17 -10.58 -2.97
CA VAL A 155 -0.01 -11.74 -3.86
C VAL A 155 1.10 -12.67 -3.36
N SER A 156 2.25 -12.12 -2.97
CA SER A 156 3.37 -12.89 -2.42
C SER A 156 3.00 -13.57 -1.10
N ALA A 157 2.22 -12.92 -0.25
CA ALA A 157 1.76 -13.53 1.01
C ALA A 157 0.73 -14.65 0.76
N CYS A 158 -0.12 -14.52 -0.26
CA CYS A 158 -1.02 -15.58 -0.71
C CYS A 158 -0.24 -16.80 -1.23
N THR A 159 0.75 -16.58 -2.09
CA THR A 159 1.54 -17.68 -2.66
C THR A 159 2.45 -18.36 -1.65
N ALA A 160 2.92 -17.63 -0.64
CA ALA A 160 3.64 -18.18 0.50
C ALA A 160 2.74 -18.95 1.49
N GLY A 161 1.41 -18.90 1.34
CA GLY A 161 0.47 -19.53 2.29
C GLY A 161 0.41 -18.82 3.65
N ASN A 162 0.81 -17.54 3.71
CA ASN A 162 0.75 -16.73 4.94
C ASN A 162 -0.64 -16.14 5.20
N LEU A 163 -1.48 -16.05 4.18
CA LEU A 163 -2.85 -15.57 4.25
C LEU A 163 -3.83 -16.73 4.01
N SER A 164 -4.84 -16.85 4.86
CA SER A 164 -5.90 -17.87 4.75
C SER A 164 -6.94 -17.57 3.69
N ASP A 165 -7.12 -16.28 3.38
CA ASP A 165 -8.29 -15.79 2.62
C ASP A 165 -8.02 -15.79 1.10
N CYS A 166 -6.85 -16.25 0.69
CA CYS A 166 -6.42 -16.33 -0.70
C CYS A 166 -5.47 -17.50 -0.93
N SER A 167 -5.23 -17.82 -2.20
CA SER A 167 -4.36 -18.91 -2.63
C SER A 167 -3.69 -18.60 -3.97
N CYS A 168 -2.82 -19.51 -4.41
CA CYS A 168 -2.18 -19.49 -5.72
C CYS A 168 -3.21 -19.42 -6.86
N ASP A 169 -2.78 -18.98 -8.04
CA ASP A 169 -3.55 -19.15 -9.27
C ASP A 169 -3.48 -20.60 -9.74
N MET A 170 -4.59 -21.32 -9.59
CA MET A 170 -4.72 -22.73 -9.96
C MET A 170 -5.23 -22.91 -11.40
N SER A 171 -5.51 -21.82 -12.13
CA SER A 171 -6.21 -21.87 -13.42
C SER A 171 -5.46 -22.63 -14.52
N LYS A 172 -4.14 -22.75 -14.40
CA LYS A 172 -3.29 -23.48 -15.34
C LYS A 172 -2.72 -24.76 -14.79
N GLN A 173 -2.88 -25.06 -13.50
CA GLN A 173 -2.17 -26.15 -12.87
C GLN A 173 -2.49 -27.50 -13.51
N GLY A 174 -1.45 -28.28 -13.81
CA GLY A 174 -1.57 -29.60 -14.44
C GLY A 174 -1.87 -29.57 -15.93
N LEU A 175 -2.10 -28.40 -16.54
CA LEU A 175 -2.24 -28.29 -17.99
C LEU A 175 -0.89 -28.52 -18.66
N ALA A 176 -0.87 -29.33 -19.72
CA ALA A 176 0.29 -29.47 -20.58
C ALA A 176 0.54 -28.17 -21.37
N ALA A 177 1.77 -28.02 -21.87
CA ALA A 177 2.12 -26.99 -22.83
C ALA A 177 1.15 -26.95 -24.01
N ARG A 178 0.91 -25.75 -24.55
CA ARG A 178 -0.01 -25.58 -25.68
C ARG A 178 0.57 -26.12 -26.99
N ASP A 179 1.90 -26.08 -27.13
CA ASP A 179 2.61 -26.67 -28.26
C ASP A 179 2.83 -28.18 -28.02
N PRO A 180 2.38 -29.06 -28.93
CA PRO A 180 2.60 -30.50 -28.83
C PRO A 180 4.07 -30.94 -28.78
N ASN A 181 5.00 -30.11 -29.26
CA ASN A 181 6.44 -30.39 -29.23
C ASN A 181 7.07 -30.06 -27.86
N GLU A 182 6.38 -29.31 -27.01
CA GLU A 182 6.85 -28.92 -25.69
C GLU A 182 6.45 -29.96 -24.64
N LYS A 183 7.45 -30.52 -23.94
CA LYS A 183 7.25 -31.55 -22.91
C LYS A 183 7.32 -30.98 -21.48
N TRP A 184 6.59 -29.89 -21.24
CA TRP A 184 6.43 -29.34 -19.89
C TRP A 184 4.95 -29.23 -19.55
N HIS A 185 4.65 -29.23 -18.26
CA HIS A 185 3.30 -28.99 -17.74
C HIS A 185 3.36 -27.88 -16.70
N TRP A 186 2.29 -27.13 -16.58
CA TRP A 186 2.13 -26.14 -15.52
C TRP A 186 2.11 -26.85 -14.17
N GLY A 187 2.82 -26.29 -13.19
CA GLY A 187 2.93 -26.82 -11.84
C GLY A 187 3.35 -25.74 -10.85
N GLY A 188 3.49 -26.12 -9.58
CA GLY A 188 3.83 -25.20 -8.50
C GLY A 188 2.68 -24.28 -8.08
N CYS A 189 3.04 -23.13 -7.51
CA CYS A 189 2.12 -22.11 -7.03
C CYS A 189 2.34 -20.82 -7.82
N SER A 190 1.45 -20.54 -8.78
CA SER A 190 1.50 -19.29 -9.54
C SER A 190 0.91 -18.13 -8.76
N ASP A 191 1.45 -16.93 -8.98
CA ASP A 191 0.97 -15.68 -8.38
C ASP A 191 -0.47 -15.37 -8.81
N ASN A 192 -1.39 -15.26 -7.84
CA ASN A 192 -2.76 -14.81 -8.09
C ASN A 192 -2.86 -13.28 -8.17
N VAL A 193 -2.24 -12.70 -9.20
CA VAL A 193 -2.22 -11.24 -9.42
C VAL A 193 -3.64 -10.66 -9.48
N ARG A 194 -4.59 -11.40 -10.05
CA ARG A 194 -6.00 -10.98 -10.13
C ARG A 194 -6.60 -10.70 -8.76
N TYR A 195 -6.35 -11.56 -7.77
CA TYR A 195 -6.81 -11.35 -6.40
C TYR A 195 -6.24 -10.05 -5.83
N GLY A 196 -4.92 -9.85 -5.94
CA GLY A 196 -4.28 -8.62 -5.45
C GLY A 196 -4.81 -7.34 -6.11
N LEU A 197 -5.07 -7.37 -7.42
CA LEU A 197 -5.68 -6.25 -8.15
C LEU A 197 -7.08 -5.92 -7.64
N LEU A 198 -7.91 -6.93 -7.38
CA LEU A 198 -9.27 -6.74 -6.83
C LEU A 198 -9.20 -6.18 -5.41
N PHE A 199 -8.33 -6.76 -4.57
CA PHE A 199 -8.10 -6.25 -3.22
C PHE A 199 -7.72 -4.76 -3.25
N GLY A 200 -6.79 -4.37 -4.13
CA GLY A 200 -6.36 -2.98 -4.21
C GLY A 200 -7.44 -2.01 -4.71
N ARG A 201 -8.28 -2.43 -5.65
CA ARG A 201 -9.45 -1.65 -6.09
C ARG A 201 -10.46 -1.47 -4.97
N ASP A 202 -10.66 -2.52 -4.17
CA ASP A 202 -11.62 -2.50 -3.07
C ASP A 202 -11.13 -1.65 -1.91
N PHE A 203 -9.85 -1.77 -1.57
CA PHE A 203 -9.24 -1.08 -0.44
C PHE A 203 -8.89 0.38 -0.73
N LEU A 204 -8.29 0.69 -1.88
CA LEU A 204 -7.86 2.06 -2.21
C LEU A 204 -8.91 2.83 -3.00
N ASP A 205 -9.39 2.27 -4.12
CA ASP A 205 -10.16 3.07 -5.08
C ASP A 205 -11.60 3.33 -4.64
N ARG A 206 -12.28 2.38 -3.99
CA ARG A 206 -13.72 2.49 -3.69
C ARG A 206 -14.05 3.75 -2.89
N SER A 207 -13.27 4.02 -1.86
CA SER A 207 -13.44 5.22 -1.03
C SER A 207 -13.17 6.50 -1.82
N LEU A 208 -12.10 6.53 -2.62
CA LEU A 208 -11.76 7.69 -3.44
C LEU A 208 -12.84 7.99 -4.49
N LYS A 209 -13.38 6.96 -5.14
CA LYS A 209 -14.51 7.09 -6.07
C LYS A 209 -15.76 7.63 -5.37
N LYS A 210 -16.06 7.18 -4.16
CA LYS A 210 -17.18 7.72 -3.35
C LYS A 210 -16.95 9.19 -3.01
N LYS A 211 -15.74 9.57 -2.57
CA LYS A 211 -15.36 10.97 -2.29
C LYS A 211 -15.47 11.85 -3.55
N PHE A 212 -15.08 11.35 -4.71
CA PHE A 212 -15.30 12.05 -5.98
C PHE A 212 -16.78 12.28 -6.27
N LEU A 213 -17.64 11.28 -6.09
CA LEU A 213 -19.08 11.44 -6.34
C LEU A 213 -19.72 12.48 -5.41
N GLN A 214 -19.20 12.64 -4.19
CA GLN A 214 -19.68 13.61 -3.20
C GLN A 214 -19.16 15.03 -3.48
N ASN A 215 -17.83 15.19 -3.67
CA ASN A 215 -17.19 16.51 -3.68
C ASN A 215 -16.85 17.02 -5.09
N ARG A 216 -16.87 16.13 -6.10
CA ARG A 216 -16.47 16.40 -7.50
C ARG A 216 -15.04 16.92 -7.68
N GLU A 217 -14.19 16.77 -6.68
CA GLU A 217 -12.77 17.16 -6.76
C GLU A 217 -11.98 16.19 -7.64
N VAL A 218 -11.33 16.73 -8.69
CA VAL A 218 -10.57 15.96 -9.68
C VAL A 218 -9.39 15.19 -9.06
N LYS A 219 -8.84 15.67 -7.94
CA LYS A 219 -7.73 15.03 -7.23
C LYS A 219 -8.01 13.55 -6.93
N TYR A 220 -9.25 13.20 -6.56
CA TYR A 220 -9.62 11.82 -6.27
C TYR A 220 -9.56 10.91 -7.50
N LEU A 221 -9.96 11.41 -8.67
CA LEU A 221 -9.84 10.66 -9.93
C LEU A 221 -8.39 10.52 -10.37
N ALA A 222 -7.58 11.58 -10.20
CA ALA A 222 -6.15 11.55 -10.49
C ALA A 222 -5.44 10.51 -9.61
N THR A 223 -5.73 10.48 -8.30
CA THR A 223 -5.20 9.46 -7.39
C THR A 223 -5.60 8.04 -7.82
N VAL A 224 -6.89 7.80 -8.10
CA VAL A 224 -7.35 6.48 -8.59
C VAL A 224 -6.65 6.08 -9.89
N HIS A 225 -6.43 7.02 -10.81
CA HIS A 225 -5.70 6.77 -12.04
C HIS A 225 -4.25 6.35 -11.76
N ASN A 226 -3.52 7.12 -10.94
CA ASN A 226 -2.12 6.85 -10.62
C ASN A 226 -1.95 5.49 -9.93
N GLN A 227 -2.83 5.17 -8.98
CA GLN A 227 -2.85 3.87 -8.31
C GLN A 227 -3.12 2.72 -9.29
N GLU A 228 -4.07 2.89 -10.21
CA GLU A 228 -4.35 1.88 -11.24
C GLU A 228 -3.19 1.70 -12.23
N VAL A 229 -2.50 2.78 -12.59
CA VAL A 229 -1.27 2.71 -13.41
C VAL A 229 -0.23 1.85 -12.71
N GLY A 230 0.07 2.11 -11.43
CA GLY A 230 1.03 1.32 -10.66
C GLY A 230 0.69 -0.17 -10.61
N ARG A 231 -0.59 -0.50 -10.44
CA ARG A 231 -1.07 -1.89 -10.40
C ARG A 231 -0.98 -2.61 -11.75
N LYS A 232 -1.07 -1.90 -12.87
CA LYS A 232 -0.99 -2.48 -14.23
C LYS A 232 0.42 -2.80 -14.68
N VAL A 233 1.45 -2.15 -14.12
CA VAL A 233 2.84 -2.41 -14.53
C VAL A 233 3.20 -3.89 -14.39
N ARG A 234 2.71 -4.58 -13.35
CA ARG A 234 2.96 -6.03 -13.18
C ARG A 234 2.14 -6.95 -14.06
N SER A 235 0.93 -6.59 -14.48
CA SER A 235 0.17 -7.42 -15.42
C SER A 235 0.70 -7.33 -16.85
N ALA A 236 1.54 -6.33 -17.14
CA ALA A 236 2.24 -6.17 -18.41
C ALA A 236 3.59 -6.90 -18.48
N VAL A 237 4.18 -7.30 -17.35
CA VAL A 237 5.36 -8.18 -17.31
C VAL A 237 4.90 -9.61 -17.61
N LYS A 238 4.73 -9.89 -18.90
CA LYS A 238 4.62 -11.26 -19.40
C LYS A 238 6.03 -11.83 -19.42
N ASN A 239 6.31 -12.77 -18.53
CA ASN A 239 7.41 -13.72 -18.72
C ASN A 239 6.96 -14.76 -19.74
#